data_AF-A0A9E3RQ64-F1
#
_entry.id   AF-A0A9E3RQ64-F1
#
_cell.length_a   1.000
_cell.length_b   1.000
_cell.length_c   1.000
_cell.angle_alpha   90.00
_cell.angle_beta   90.00
_cell.angle_gamma   90.00
#
_symmetry.space_group_name_H-M   'P 1'
#
loop_
_entity.id
_entity.type
_entity.pdbx_description
1 polymer ?
#
loop_
_entity_poly.entity_id
_entity_poly.type
_entity_poly.pdbx_seq_one_letter_code
_entity_poly.pdbx_strand_id
1 'polypeptide(L)' 'GRSRVMFGTNYPMLTPEVCLGQVPTLGLSDEVLEMFLHANAERVFGI' A
#
# COMPACT_ATOMS: atom_id res chain seq x y z
N GLY A 1 -1.69 -7.11 -11.80
CA GLY A 1 -2.26 -5.85 -12.32
C GLY A 1 -2.50 -4.89 -11.16
N ARG A 2 -2.26 -3.59 -11.37
CA ARG A 2 -2.22 -2.55 -10.32
C ARG A 2 -3.46 -2.44 -9.42
N SER A 3 -4.63 -2.84 -9.89
CA SER A 3 -5.89 -2.79 -9.11
C SER A 3 -6.08 -3.95 -8.12
N ARG A 4 -5.14 -4.91 -8.05
CA ARG A 4 -5.25 -6.12 -7.22
C ARG A 4 -4.13 -6.24 -6.19
N VAL A 5 -3.43 -5.15 -5.90
CA VAL A 5 -2.30 -5.10 -4.96
C VAL A 5 -2.56 -3.99 -3.95
N MET A 6 -2.39 -4.27 -2.66
CA MET A 6 -2.64 -3.34 -1.57
C MET A 6 -1.47 -3.36 -0.60
N PHE A 7 -1.21 -2.22 0.04
CA PHE A 7 -0.26 -2.09 1.13
C PHE A 7 -0.76 -2.79 2.39
N GLY A 8 0.16 -3.41 3.13
CA GLY A 8 -0.12 -4.03 4.41
C GLY A 8 1.19 -4.26 5.18
N THR A 9 1.15 -4.07 6.50
CA THR A 9 2.34 -4.11 7.36
C THR A 9 2.55 -5.45 8.04
N ASN A 10 1.50 -6.26 8.21
CA ASN A 10 1.52 -7.45 9.08
C ASN A 10 1.85 -7.10 10.55
N TYR A 11 1.36 -5.96 11.05
CA TYR A 11 1.44 -5.61 12.47
C TYR A 11 0.77 -6.69 13.33
N PRO A 12 1.37 -7.12 14.48
CA PRO A 12 2.49 -6.51 15.19
C PRO A 12 3.90 -6.96 14.76
N MET A 13 4.04 -7.80 13.73
CA MET A 13 5.35 -8.34 13.33
C MET A 13 6.26 -7.30 12.67
N LEU A 14 5.69 -6.36 11.89
CA LEU A 14 6.41 -5.21 11.36
C LEU A 14 5.64 -3.92 11.67
N THR A 15 6.37 -2.86 12.01
CA THR A 15 5.78 -1.57 12.31
C THR A 15 5.41 -0.83 11.02
N PRO A 16 4.37 0.02 11.05
CA PRO A 16 4.02 0.86 9.90
C PRO A 16 5.20 1.72 9.42
N GLU A 17 5.98 2.27 10.34
CA GLU A 17 7.14 3.11 10.03
C GLU A 17 8.17 2.39 9.15
N VAL A 18 8.55 1.15 9.51
CA VAL A 18 9.52 0.37 8.73
C VAL A 18 8.98 0.04 7.34
N CYS A 19 7.74 -0.42 7.25
CA CYS A 19 7.12 -0.76 5.96
C CYS A 19 6.95 0.47 5.06
N LEU A 20 6.48 1.59 5.61
CA LEU A 20 6.31 2.84 4.87
C LEU A 20 7.65 3.41 4.40
N GLY A 21 8.71 3.28 5.20
CA GLY A 21 10.06 3.69 4.81
C GLY A 21 10.62 2.98 3.57
N GLN A 22 10.11 1.78 3.25
CA GLN A 22 10.52 1.02 2.06
C GLN A 22 9.71 1.34 0.81
N VAL A 23 8.52 1.93 0.93
CA VAL A 23 7.63 2.22 -0.20
C VAL A 23 8.30 3.05 -1.31
N PRO A 24 9.13 4.07 -1.03
CA PRO A 24 9.81 4.83 -2.08
C PRO A 24 10.73 3.99 -2.98
N THR A 25 11.27 2.88 -2.45
CA THR A 25 12.19 2.01 -3.20
C THR A 25 11.48 1.22 -4.31
N LEU A 26 10.15 1.17 -4.30
CA LEU A 26 9.34 0.48 -5.30
C LEU A 26 9.23 1.24 -6.63
N GLY A 27 9.59 2.53 -6.66
CA GLY A 27 9.59 3.34 -7.90
C GLY A 27 8.23 3.45 -8.56
N LEU A 28 7.14 3.45 -7.77
CA LEU A 28 5.77 3.57 -8.28
C LEU A 28 5.49 5.00 -8.72
N SER A 29 4.69 5.18 -9.78
CA SER A 29 4.11 6.48 -10.10
C SER A 29 3.09 6.89 -9.04
N ASP A 30 2.81 8.19 -8.92
CA ASP A 30 1.86 8.73 -7.94
C ASP A 30 0.48 8.07 -8.03
N GLU A 31 -0.04 7.86 -9.24
CA GLU A 31 -1.31 7.16 -9.47
C GLU A 31 -1.30 5.73 -8.90
N VAL A 32 -0.20 4.98 -9.11
CA VAL A 32 -0.08 3.60 -8.63
C VAL A 32 0.15 3.58 -7.12
N LEU A 33 0.86 4.56 -6.58
CA LEU A 33 1.10 4.72 -5.15
C LEU A 33 -0.22 4.95 -4.40
N GLU A 34 -1.09 5.82 -4.91
CA GLU A 34 -2.43 6.05 -4.34
C GLU A 34 -3.29 4.78 -4.36
N MET A 35 -3.29 4.06 -5.49
CA MET A 35 -3.99 2.79 -5.60
C MET A 35 -3.47 1.75 -4.61
N PHE A 36 -2.15 1.67 -4.45
CA PHE A 36 -1.48 0.71 -3.57
C PHE A 36 -1.73 1.02 -2.09
N LEU A 37 -1.61 2.29 -1.68
CA LEU A 37 -1.73 2.70 -0.28
C LEU A 37 -3.18 2.81 0.20
N HIS A 38 -4.14 3.11 -0.69
CA HIS A 38 -5.50 3.43 -0.28
C HIS A 38 -6.60 2.93 -1.23
N ALA A 39 -6.65 3.42 -2.48
CA ALA A 39 -7.88 3.29 -3.29
C ALA A 39 -8.28 1.83 -3.59
N ASN A 40 -7.31 0.91 -3.66
CA ASN A 40 -7.64 -0.51 -3.81
C ASN A 40 -8.28 -1.10 -2.54
N ALA A 41 -7.82 -0.69 -1.35
CA ALA A 41 -8.39 -1.14 -0.07
C ALA A 41 -9.78 -0.55 0.14
N GLU A 42 -9.97 0.73 -0.16
CA GLU A 42 -11.28 1.40 -0.16
C GLU A 42 -12.30 0.62 -0.98
N ARG A 43 -11.97 0.34 -2.24
CA ARG A 43 -12.85 -0.41 -3.15
C ARG A 43 -13.13 -1.85 -2.70
N VAL A 44 -12.16 -2.54 -2.10
CA VAL A 44 -12.28 -3.95 -1.71
C VAL A 44 -13.02 -4.12 -0.38
N PHE A 45 -12.76 -3.24 0.59
CA PHE A 45 -13.32 -3.31 1.93
C PHE A 45 -14.55 -2.42 2.15
N GLY A 46 -14.84 -1.48 1.24
CA GLY A 46 -15.99 -0.57 1.32
C GLY A 46 -15.87 0.44 2.46
N ILE A 47 -14.66 0.93 2.72
CA ILE A 47 -14.34 1.93 3.75
C ILE A 47 -14.41 3.36 3.23
#